data_AF-A0A803TG58-F1
#
_entry.id   AF-A0A803TG58-F1
#
_cell.length_a   1.000
_cell.length_b   1.000
_cell.length_c   1.000
_cell.angle_alpha   90.00
_cell.angle_beta   90.00
_cell.angle_gamma   90.00
#
_symmetry.space_group_name_H-M   'P 1'
#
loop_
_entity.id
_entity.type
_entity.pdbx_description
1 polymer ?
#
loop_
_entity_poly.entity_id
_entity_poly.type
_entity_poly.pdbx_seq_one_letter_code
_entity_poly.pdbx_strand_id
1 'polypeptide(L)'
;MMTNGVVHANVFGIKDWVTPYKMALMVLIEELSQAGTHLSLLERRRLNRLLLPLLQGPDMMLSRLIKAVEECCPQIASSVHIR
;
A
#
# COMPACT_ATOMS: atom_id res chain seq x y z
N MET A 1 1.50 -9.49 20.56
CA MET A 1 2.01 -8.14 20.87
C MET A 1 3.54 -8.22 20.87
N MET A 2 4.23 -7.25 20.26
CA MET A 2 5.69 -7.26 20.26
C MET A 2 6.23 -6.81 21.60
N THR A 3 7.05 -7.62 22.23
CA THR A 3 7.81 -7.26 23.43
C THR A 3 9.23 -6.93 23.01
N ASN A 4 9.58 -5.65 22.98
CA ASN A 4 10.92 -5.20 22.66
C ASN A 4 11.79 -5.20 23.93
N GLY A 5 12.97 -5.83 23.89
CA GLY A 5 13.87 -5.97 25.05
C GLY A 5 14.47 -4.66 25.57
N VAL A 6 14.44 -3.57 24.79
CA VAL A 6 14.92 -2.24 25.21
C VAL A 6 13.79 -1.25 25.51
N VAL A 7 12.53 -1.65 25.33
CA VAL A 7 11.36 -0.79 25.57
C VAL A 7 10.43 -1.49 26.54
N HIS A 8 10.38 -0.99 27.78
CA HIS A 8 9.71 -1.63 28.92
C HIS A 8 8.21 -1.90 28.73
N ALA A 9 7.56 -1.22 27.78
CA ALA A 9 6.22 -1.55 27.34
C ALA A 9 6.00 -1.00 25.92
N ASN A 10 5.18 -1.70 25.13
CA ASN A 10 4.54 -1.07 23.99
C ASN A 10 3.53 -0.06 24.58
N VAL A 11 3.95 1.17 24.84
CA VAL A 11 3.18 2.20 25.60
C VAL A 11 1.78 2.41 25.00
N PHE A 12 1.63 2.18 23.69
CA PHE A 12 0.39 2.31 22.95
C PHE A 12 -0.38 0.99 22.73
N GLY A 13 0.15 -0.15 23.19
CA GLY A 13 -0.50 -1.45 23.04
C GLY A 13 -0.81 -1.84 21.58
N ILE A 14 -0.02 -1.35 20.62
CA ILE A 14 -0.28 -1.53 19.18
C ILE A 14 -0.32 -3.02 18.83
N LYS A 15 -1.43 -3.42 18.21
CA LYS A 15 -1.67 -4.78 17.71
C LYS A 15 -1.32 -4.95 16.24
N ASP A 16 -1.12 -3.84 15.52
CA ASP A 16 -0.74 -3.86 14.13
C ASP A 16 0.68 -4.40 13.95
N TRP A 17 0.85 -5.11 12.83
CA TRP A 17 2.14 -5.63 12.40
C TRP A 17 2.42 -5.17 10.98
N VAL A 18 3.67 -4.77 10.73
CA VAL A 18 4.14 -4.41 9.40
C VAL A 18 4.55 -5.68 8.67
N THR A 19 4.07 -5.84 7.44
CA THR A 19 4.39 -6.97 6.56
C THR A 19 4.95 -6.45 5.23
N PRO A 20 5.67 -7.28 4.45
CA PRO A 20 6.15 -6.87 3.13
C PRO A 20 5.02 -6.37 2.20
N TYR A 21 3.83 -6.95 2.32
CA TYR A 21 2.64 -6.47 1.60
C TYR A 21 2.27 -5.04 2.00
N LYS A 22 2.22 -4.75 3.30
CA LYS A 22 1.91 -3.40 3.80
C LYS A 22 2.99 -2.39 3.39
N MET A 23 4.26 -2.80 3.34
CA MET A 23 5.35 -1.94 2.82
C MET A 23 5.11 -1.61 1.35
N ALA A 24 4.81 -2.60 0.51
CA ALA A 24 4.49 -2.37 -0.91
C ALA A 24 3.26 -1.48 -1.10
N LEU A 25 2.24 -1.63 -0.25
CA LEU A 25 1.05 -0.77 -0.26
C LEU A 25 1.37 0.67 0.14
N MET A 26 2.27 0.89 1.11
CA MET A 26 2.71 2.25 1.46
C MET A 26 3.46 2.92 0.30
N VAL A 27 4.34 2.19 -0.40
CA VAL A 27 5.02 2.69 -1.61
C VAL A 27 4.00 3.06 -2.68
N LEU A 28 2.99 2.21 -2.92
CA LEU A 28 1.92 2.51 -3.86
C LEU A 28 1.18 3.82 -3.50
N ILE A 29 0.88 4.03 -2.21
CA ILE A 29 0.19 5.25 -1.75
C ILE A 29 1.08 6.49 -1.93
N GLU A 30 2.38 6.37 -1.68
CA GLU A 30 3.34 7.46 -1.90
C GLU A 30 3.40 7.86 -3.39
N GLU A 31 3.57 6.87 -4.28
CA GLU A 31 3.59 7.10 -5.73
C GLU A 31 2.28 7.70 -6.24
N LEU A 32 1.13 7.25 -5.71
CA LEU A 32 -0.17 7.82 -6.04
C LEU A 32 -0.33 9.26 -5.55
N SER A 33 0.26 9.60 -4.40
CA SER A 33 0.27 10.97 -3.90
C SER A 33 1.11 11.89 -4.80
N GLN A 34 2.23 11.40 -5.32
CA GLN A 34 3.10 12.16 -6.24
C GLN A 34 2.48 12.27 -7.64
N ALA A 35 1.92 11.19 -8.17
CA ALA A 35 1.25 11.17 -9.46
C ALA A 35 -0.12 11.87 -9.46
N GLY A 36 -0.70 12.13 -8.28
CA GLY A 36 -2.05 12.67 -8.11
C GLY A 36 -2.32 14.02 -8.79
N THR A 37 -1.29 14.79 -9.12
CA THR A 37 -1.39 16.04 -9.91
C THR A 37 -1.47 15.80 -11.41
N HIS A 38 -0.99 14.65 -11.88
CA HIS A 38 -0.93 14.27 -13.30
C HIS A 38 -2.04 13.29 -13.71
N LEU A 39 -2.72 12.68 -12.74
CA LEU A 39 -3.82 11.74 -12.98
C LEU A 39 -5.13 12.47 -13.30
N SER A 40 -5.88 11.92 -14.25
CA SER A 40 -7.25 12.37 -14.52
C SER A 40 -8.18 12.07 -13.33
N LEU A 41 -9.28 12.82 -13.21
CA LEU A 41 -10.30 12.58 -12.18
C LEU A 41 -10.88 11.16 -12.23
N LEU A 42 -10.96 10.57 -13.43
CA LEU A 42 -11.46 9.21 -13.62
C LEU A 42 -10.50 8.16 -13.08
N GLU A 43 -9.20 8.31 -13.35
CA GLU A 43 -8.16 7.42 -12.82
C GLU A 43 -8.10 7.51 -11.29
N ARG A 44 -8.15 8.73 -10.75
CA ARG A 44 -8.19 8.95 -9.29
C ARG A 44 -9.39 8.28 -8.62
N ARG A 45 -10.57 8.30 -9.27
CA ARG A 45 -11.77 7.61 -8.76
C ARG A 45 -11.61 6.09 -8.80
N ARG A 46 -11.05 5.52 -9.86
CA ARG A 46 -10.79 4.08 -9.98
C ARG A 46 -9.78 3.62 -8.92
N LEU A 47 -8.71 4.40 -8.73
CA LEU A 47 -7.70 4.17 -7.71
C LEU A 47 -8.26 4.18 -6.29
N ASN A 48 -9.06 5.18 -5.94
CA ASN A 48 -9.69 5.23 -4.62
C ASN A 48 -10.59 4.00 -4.36
N ARG A 49 -11.27 3.51 -5.39
CA ARG A 49 -12.09 2.30 -5.30
C ARG A 49 -11.23 1.03 -5.13
N LEU A 50 -10.04 1.00 -5.71
CA LEU A 50 -9.08 -0.11 -5.57
C LEU A 50 -8.33 -0.07 -4.23
N LEU A 51 -7.94 1.11 -3.75
CA LEU A 51 -7.16 1.28 -2.51
C LEU A 51 -7.91 0.84 -1.27
N LEU A 52 -9.20 1.16 -1.15
CA LEU A 52 -10.01 0.79 0.00
C LEU A 52 -9.99 -0.72 0.30
N PRO A 53 -10.29 -1.62 -0.65
CA PRO A 53 -10.20 -3.06 -0.42
C PRO A 53 -8.76 -3.55 -0.23
N LEU A 54 -7.74 -2.90 -0.82
CA LEU A 54 -6.34 -3.28 -0.59
C LEU A 54 -5.87 -2.94 0.85
N LEU A 55 -6.37 -1.84 1.42
CA LEU A 55 -6.05 -1.39 2.78
C LEU A 55 -6.75 -2.22 3.87
N GLN A 56 -7.96 -2.69 3.59
CA GLN A 56 -8.77 -3.46 4.54
C GLN A 56 -8.64 -4.97 4.36
N GLY A 57 -8.19 -5.40 3.18
CA GLY A 57 -8.06 -6.81 2.82
C GLY A 57 -6.87 -7.50 3.48
N PRO A 58 -6.81 -8.84 3.38
CA PRO A 58 -5.66 -9.59 3.83
C PRO A 58 -4.45 -9.34 2.94
N ASP A 59 -3.27 -9.64 3.48
CA ASP A 59 -2.03 -9.63 2.72
C ASP A 59 -2.13 -10.52 1.47
N MET A 60 -1.60 -10.03 0.36
CA MET A 60 -1.50 -10.80 -0.89
C MET A 60 -0.07 -10.80 -1.41
N MET A 61 0.20 -11.73 -2.33
CA MET A 61 1.47 -11.77 -3.05
C MET A 61 1.67 -10.49 -3.86
N LEU A 62 2.91 -10.00 -3.91
CA LEU A 62 3.30 -8.80 -4.66
C LEU A 62 2.87 -8.88 -6.13
N SER A 63 2.97 -10.06 -6.76
CA SER A 63 2.54 -10.27 -8.14
C SER A 63 1.04 -10.03 -8.36
N ARG A 64 0.20 -10.34 -7.37
CA ARG A 64 -1.25 -10.04 -7.43
C ARG A 64 -1.52 -8.55 -7.23
N LEU A 65 -0.78 -7.92 -6.31
CA LEU A 65 -0.87 -6.47 -6.08
C LEU A 65 -0.51 -5.69 -7.35
N ILE A 66 0.61 -6.05 -7.99
CA ILE A 66 1.06 -5.39 -9.23
C ILE A 66 0.01 -5.53 -10.33
N LYS A 67 -0.52 -6.74 -10.58
CA LYS A 67 -1.59 -6.94 -11.58
C LYS A 67 -2.83 -6.08 -11.31
N ALA A 68 -3.26 -5.99 -10.04
CA ALA A 68 -4.39 -5.15 -9.68
C ALA A 68 -4.13 -3.66 -9.92
N VAL A 69 -2.89 -3.20 -9.71
CA VAL A 69 -2.48 -1.82 -9.99
C VAL A 69 -2.34 -1.57 -11.50
N GLU A 70 -1.80 -2.51 -12.27
CA GLU A 70 -1.69 -2.42 -13.74
C GLU A 70 -3.05 -2.22 -14.41
N GLU A 71 -4.07 -2.94 -13.96
CA GLU A 71 -5.44 -2.82 -14.49
C GLU A 71 -6.05 -1.43 -14.25
N CYS A 72 -5.63 -0.73 -13.19
CA CYS A 72 -6.15 0.58 -12.83
C CYS A 72 -5.30 1.73 -13.37
N CYS A 73 -3.98 1.67 -13.14
CA CYS A 73 -3.00 2.70 -13.44
C CYS A 73 -1.66 2.09 -13.89
N PRO A 74 -1.50 1.80 -15.19
CA PRO A 74 -0.31 1.15 -15.72
C PRO A 74 0.97 1.97 -15.51
N GLN A 75 0.86 3.30 -15.44
CA GLN A 75 2.01 4.21 -15.23
C GLN A 75 2.65 4.05 -13.85
N ILE A 76 1.88 3.60 -12.85
CA ILE A 76 2.32 3.50 -11.44
C ILE A 76 2.72 2.07 -11.09
N ALA A 77 2.20 1.08 -11.82
CA ALA A 77 2.56 -0.32 -11.63
C ALA A 77 4.07 -0.58 -11.77
N SER A 78 4.76 0.14 -12.66
CA SER A 78 6.21 0.07 -12.81
C SER A 78 6.96 0.63 -11.60
N SER A 79 6.41 1.60 -10.87
CA SER A 79 7.04 2.14 -9.65
C SER A 79 6.94 1.18 -8.46
N VAL A 80 5.93 0.30 -8.44
CA VAL A 80 5.79 -0.75 -7.42
C VAL A 80 6.75 -1.92 -7.68
N HIS A 81 7.28 -2.04 -8.90
CA HIS A 81 8.35 -2.98 -9.25
C HIS A 81 9.67 -2.50 -8.64
N ILE A 82 9.92 -2.96 -7.40
CA ILE A 82 11.24 -3.01 -6.75
C ILE A 82 11.93 -1.63 -6.66
N ARG A 83 11.72 -0.99 -5.51
CA ARG A 83 12.80 -0.27 -4.80
C ARG A 83 13.39 -1.20 -3.75
#